data_AF-A0A841R3T2-F1
#
_entry.id   AF-A0A841R3T2-F1
#
_cell.length_a   1.000
_cell.length_b   1.000
_cell.length_c   1.000
_cell.angle_alpha   90.00
_cell.angle_beta   90.00
_cell.angle_gamma   90.00
#
_symmetry.space_group_name_H-M   'P 1'
#
loop_
_entity.id
_entity.type
_entity.pdbx_description
1 polymer ?
#
loop_
_entity_poly.entity_id
_entity_poly.type
_entity_poly.pdbx_seq_one_letter_code
_entity_poly.pdbx_strand_id
1 'polypeptide(L)'
;MVSYLVILLVALAFLLVCRLFFYKPAPRRRAPYVPQASRRRHAHEKVVPERLQVHSEPAWSSSTVDTTVVQSAAAPAVAKAGQETRELPRLSPTAVSEPERDELAQTQIVNRENLKELVESSTEPEPALATANAVREKEPVRQLAPEPEIIDTLEDTQSLLRRQVRHFLVRYATISPDMADDVERVTALAFAKLGDVDDSEIQDMIAHIMVQEALQNAQRVYVMTPDDTVLEMVTDAFAEVALGERTETQTLLAYDALAAMTHLEQGHYRILALLLLFHYSRHADNISAAAFRRYAKKYVQPLLQDLPTEYSYYQQLEYLRCTSMARKDLPLGQVLRESYPYFFSYMGFTKEELAAALAGERLPAQYLVRSAYGDYYKLAVTDAGELPDFFRSANITDETTRNQLTELMQSRPVVYERRASTKVLRTVAPVLARLADAWDSSMLRRSAPTLLGMYIGKLYLKEEIQEDFDLSRWL
;
A
#
# COMPACT_ATOMS: atom_id res chain seq x y z
N MET A 1 -64.80 -31.64 -11.46
CA MET A 1 -63.79 -32.00 -10.43
C MET A 1 -62.37 -32.19 -10.99
N VAL A 2 -62.18 -32.64 -12.23
CA VAL A 2 -60.84 -32.89 -12.81
C VAL A 2 -60.04 -31.60 -13.09
N SER A 3 -60.68 -30.49 -13.48
CA SER A 3 -59.96 -29.26 -13.86
C SER A 3 -59.28 -28.51 -12.70
N TYR A 4 -59.85 -28.54 -11.49
CA TYR A 4 -59.24 -27.88 -10.32
C TYR A 4 -58.00 -28.62 -9.82
N LEU A 5 -57.95 -29.95 -10.01
CA LEU A 5 -56.83 -30.79 -9.57
C LEU A 5 -55.59 -30.53 -10.44
N VAL A 6 -55.78 -30.28 -11.74
CA VAL A 6 -54.69 -29.91 -12.65
C VAL A 6 -54.13 -28.53 -12.31
N ILE A 7 -55.00 -27.55 -12.00
CA ILE A 7 -54.56 -26.20 -11.61
C ILE A 7 -53.79 -26.24 -10.29
N LEU A 8 -54.24 -27.05 -9.31
CA LEU A 8 -53.55 -27.24 -8.04
C LEU A 8 -52.17 -27.88 -8.24
N LEU A 9 -52.06 -28.86 -9.14
CA LEU A 9 -50.80 -29.52 -9.48
C LEU A 9 -49.80 -28.56 -10.14
N VAL A 10 -50.27 -27.70 -11.05
CA VAL A 10 -49.43 -26.68 -11.70
C VAL A 10 -48.96 -25.63 -10.68
N ALA A 11 -49.83 -25.21 -9.76
CA ALA A 11 -49.46 -24.26 -8.70
C ALA A 11 -48.44 -24.87 -7.72
N LEU A 12 -48.60 -26.15 -7.34
CA LEU A 12 -47.64 -26.86 -6.50
C LEU A 12 -46.28 -27.04 -7.19
N ALA A 13 -46.29 -27.37 -8.49
CA ALA A 13 -45.07 -27.47 -9.29
C ALA A 13 -44.34 -26.12 -9.38
N PHE A 14 -45.08 -25.03 -9.58
CA PHE A 14 -44.52 -23.67 -9.61
C PHE A 14 -43.88 -23.28 -8.27
N LEU A 15 -44.56 -23.55 -7.15
CA LEU A 15 -43.99 -23.28 -5.81
C LEU A 15 -42.73 -24.12 -5.52
N LEU A 16 -42.67 -25.35 -6.02
CA LEU A 16 -41.51 -26.22 -5.84
C LEU A 16 -40.29 -25.72 -6.65
N VAL A 17 -40.52 -25.23 -7.86
CA VAL A 17 -39.49 -24.57 -8.69
C VAL A 17 -39.01 -23.27 -8.03
N CYS A 18 -39.91 -22.45 -7.50
CA CYS A 18 -39.55 -21.26 -6.74
C CYS A 18 -38.71 -21.60 -5.49
N ARG A 19 -39.02 -22.70 -4.79
CA ARG A 19 -38.22 -23.16 -3.65
C ARG A 19 -36.81 -23.59 -4.05
N LEU A 20 -36.66 -24.26 -5.19
CA LEU A 20 -35.35 -24.71 -5.69
C LEU A 20 -34.47 -23.54 -6.17
N PHE A 21 -35.06 -22.49 -6.74
CA PHE A 21 -34.30 -21.35 -7.29
C PHE A 21 -34.01 -20.25 -6.26
N PHE A 22 -34.92 -20.00 -5.31
CA PHE A 22 -34.79 -18.86 -4.38
C PHE A 22 -34.36 -19.24 -2.96
N TYR A 23 -34.41 -20.51 -2.56
CA TYR A 23 -33.86 -20.96 -1.27
C TYR A 23 -32.51 -21.67 -1.47
N LYS A 24 -31.43 -20.89 -1.55
CA LYS A 24 -30.09 -21.43 -1.21
C LYS A 24 -30.02 -21.64 0.31
N PRO A 25 -29.61 -22.81 0.81
CA PRO A 25 -29.42 -23.00 2.24
C PRO A 25 -28.24 -22.14 2.72
N ALA A 26 -28.45 -21.39 3.80
CA ALA A 26 -27.40 -20.63 4.47
C ALA A 26 -26.20 -21.53 4.81
N PRO A 27 -24.95 -21.06 4.64
CA PRO A 27 -23.78 -21.85 5.01
C PRO A 27 -23.79 -22.09 6.52
N ARG A 28 -23.68 -23.37 6.90
CA ARG A 28 -23.53 -23.82 8.30
C ARG A 28 -22.29 -23.15 8.91
N ARG A 29 -22.49 -22.22 9.85
CA ARG A 29 -21.44 -21.70 10.74
C ARG A 29 -20.77 -22.89 11.45
N ARG A 30 -19.48 -23.10 11.17
CA ARG A 30 -18.63 -23.97 12.01
C ARG A 30 -18.39 -23.24 13.33
N ALA A 31 -18.57 -23.95 14.43
CA ALA A 31 -18.29 -23.45 15.76
C ALA A 31 -16.81 -23.00 15.87
N PRO A 32 -16.51 -21.92 16.62
CA PRO A 32 -15.14 -21.50 16.84
C PRO A 32 -14.41 -22.53 17.70
N TYR A 33 -13.30 -23.03 17.15
CA TYR A 33 -12.27 -23.75 17.89
C TYR A 33 -11.55 -22.77 18.80
N VAL A 34 -11.59 -23.03 20.11
CA VAL A 34 -10.82 -22.30 21.13
C VAL A 34 -9.54 -23.09 21.40
N PRO A 35 -8.33 -22.54 21.12
CA PRO A 35 -7.14 -22.96 21.83
C PRO A 35 -6.89 -22.01 23.01
N GLN A 36 -6.84 -22.62 24.18
CA GLN A 36 -6.52 -22.01 25.46
C GLN A 36 -5.18 -21.26 25.43
N ALA A 37 -5.15 -20.14 26.16
CA ALA A 37 -3.93 -19.47 26.57
C ALA A 37 -2.94 -20.45 27.22
N SER A 38 -1.70 -20.49 26.73
CA SER A 38 -0.57 -21.02 27.48
C SER A 38 0.50 -19.95 27.62
N ARG A 39 0.51 -19.31 28.79
CA ARG A 39 1.70 -18.72 29.41
C ARG A 39 2.89 -19.65 29.22
N ARG A 40 4.01 -19.18 28.65
CA ARG A 40 5.34 -19.67 29.01
C ARG A 40 6.35 -18.52 29.08
N ARG A 41 6.91 -18.40 30.29
CA ARG A 41 8.05 -17.57 30.66
C ARG A 41 9.36 -18.17 30.12
N HIS A 42 10.30 -17.28 29.81
CA HIS A 42 11.77 -17.36 29.71
C HIS A 42 12.48 -18.72 29.63
N ALA A 43 13.41 -18.85 28.68
CA ALA A 43 14.73 -19.42 28.94
C ALA A 43 15.76 -18.99 27.87
N HIS A 44 16.83 -18.33 28.33
CA HIS A 44 18.08 -18.11 27.61
C HIS A 44 18.79 -19.46 27.49
N GLU A 45 19.13 -19.91 26.28
CA GLU A 45 20.02 -21.06 26.10
C GLU A 45 21.16 -20.71 25.13
N LYS A 46 22.39 -20.73 25.67
CA LYS A 46 23.65 -20.58 24.95
C LYS A 46 23.89 -21.86 24.15
N VAL A 47 24.18 -21.74 22.86
CA VAL A 47 24.73 -22.86 22.07
C VAL A 47 26.10 -22.46 21.52
N VAL A 48 27.10 -23.22 21.96
CA VAL A 48 28.50 -23.22 21.50
C VAL A 48 28.56 -23.94 20.14
N PRO A 49 29.35 -23.48 19.15
CA PRO A 49 29.37 -24.09 17.83
C PRO A 49 30.19 -25.38 17.78
N GLU A 50 29.60 -26.44 17.24
CA GLU A 50 30.26 -27.70 16.94
C GLU A 50 30.94 -27.66 15.55
N ARG A 51 32.04 -28.39 15.45
CA ARG A 51 33.15 -28.23 14.53
C ARG A 51 32.89 -28.89 13.17
N LEU A 52 33.42 -28.28 12.10
CA LEU A 52 33.51 -28.77 10.73
C LEU A 52 33.76 -30.28 10.60
N GLN A 53 32.98 -30.96 9.74
CA GLN A 53 33.45 -32.13 9.00
C GLN A 53 33.36 -31.85 7.49
N VAL A 54 34.54 -31.88 6.89
CA VAL A 54 34.82 -31.73 5.46
C VAL A 54 34.46 -33.04 4.77
N HIS A 55 33.51 -33.01 3.85
CA HIS A 55 33.41 -34.03 2.80
C HIS A 55 33.90 -33.43 1.48
N SER A 56 35.11 -33.85 1.12
CA SER A 56 35.75 -33.65 -0.18
C SER A 56 35.25 -34.69 -1.18
N GLU A 57 34.77 -34.27 -2.35
CA GLU A 57 34.71 -35.11 -3.56
C GLU A 57 34.88 -34.26 -4.85
N PRO A 58 35.35 -34.87 -5.96
CA PRO A 58 36.48 -34.34 -6.71
C PRO A 58 36.17 -33.74 -8.10
N ALA A 59 37.27 -33.38 -8.77
CA ALA A 59 37.44 -32.68 -10.04
C ALA A 59 36.57 -33.15 -11.22
N TRP A 60 36.13 -32.18 -12.03
CA TRP A 60 35.42 -32.41 -13.29
C TRP A 60 36.42 -32.73 -14.41
N SER A 61 36.30 -33.93 -14.97
CA SER A 61 36.86 -34.32 -16.27
C SER A 61 35.94 -33.91 -17.42
N SER A 62 36.54 -33.56 -18.56
CA SER A 62 35.88 -33.15 -19.80
C SER A 62 35.18 -34.30 -20.55
N SER A 63 34.19 -33.89 -21.36
CA SER A 63 33.48 -34.62 -22.43
C SER A 63 32.40 -35.62 -22.00
N THR A 64 31.13 -35.24 -22.18
CA THR A 64 30.23 -35.68 -23.27
C THR A 64 28.93 -34.88 -23.19
N VAL A 65 28.31 -34.63 -24.34
CA VAL A 65 26.96 -34.08 -24.44
C VAL A 65 25.99 -35.08 -23.81
N ASP A 66 25.31 -34.69 -22.74
CA ASP A 66 24.03 -35.29 -22.37
C ASP A 66 23.10 -34.22 -21.81
N THR A 67 21.96 -34.11 -22.48
CA THR A 67 20.85 -33.22 -22.16
C THR A 67 20.06 -33.86 -21.03
N THR A 68 20.39 -33.54 -19.78
CA THR A 68 19.49 -33.79 -18.65
C THR A 68 19.56 -32.66 -17.63
N VAL A 69 18.37 -32.08 -17.43
CA VAL A 69 18.00 -31.09 -16.44
C VAL A 69 18.54 -31.44 -15.06
N VAL A 70 19.32 -30.53 -14.47
CA VAL A 70 19.44 -30.40 -13.02
C VAL A 70 19.18 -28.94 -12.67
N GLN A 71 17.97 -28.68 -12.20
CA GLN A 71 17.68 -27.55 -11.33
C GLN A 71 18.48 -27.77 -10.04
N SER A 72 19.66 -27.17 -9.92
CA SER A 72 20.44 -27.14 -8.67
C SER A 72 20.38 -25.72 -8.13
N ALA A 73 19.59 -25.52 -7.10
CA ALA A 73 19.99 -25.53 -5.69
C ALA A 73 20.29 -24.10 -5.23
N ALA A 74 19.57 -23.69 -4.20
CA ALA A 74 19.66 -22.37 -3.61
C ALA A 74 21.11 -22.05 -3.22
N ALA A 75 21.60 -20.89 -3.65
CA ALA A 75 22.80 -20.31 -3.08
C ALA A 75 22.59 -20.14 -1.57
N PRO A 76 23.58 -20.46 -0.71
CA PRO A 76 23.46 -20.26 0.71
C PRO A 76 23.31 -18.76 0.98
N ALA A 77 22.27 -18.40 1.73
CA ALA A 77 22.12 -17.06 2.26
C ALA A 77 23.30 -16.79 3.19
N VAL A 78 24.13 -15.82 2.83
CA VAL A 78 25.02 -15.17 3.80
C VAL A 78 24.09 -14.57 4.85
N ALA A 79 24.18 -15.07 6.08
CA ALA A 79 23.38 -14.60 7.20
C ALA A 79 23.65 -13.11 7.44
N LYS A 80 22.84 -12.25 6.82
CA LYS A 80 22.58 -10.89 7.28
C LYS A 80 21.42 -11.00 8.26
N ALA A 81 21.70 -10.66 9.52
CA ALA A 81 20.64 -10.31 10.45
C ALA A 81 19.87 -9.12 9.86
N GLY A 82 18.55 -9.23 9.79
CA GLY A 82 17.64 -8.21 9.23
C GLY A 82 17.37 -8.39 7.74
N GLN A 83 16.15 -8.81 7.39
CA GLN A 83 15.58 -8.62 6.06
C GLN A 83 15.26 -7.13 5.93
N GLU A 84 16.22 -6.32 5.47
CA GLU A 84 16.00 -4.88 5.30
C GLU A 84 15.78 -4.56 3.81
N THR A 85 14.55 -4.15 3.50
CA THR A 85 14.22 -3.38 2.30
C THR A 85 15.07 -2.11 2.33
N ARG A 86 15.89 -1.89 1.30
CA ARG A 86 16.76 -0.72 1.23
C ARG A 86 16.07 0.39 0.45
N GLU A 87 15.94 1.55 1.05
CA GLU A 87 15.21 2.69 0.50
C GLU A 87 16.02 3.51 -0.52
N LEU A 88 15.34 4.02 -1.55
CA LEU A 88 15.95 4.79 -2.64
C LEU A 88 16.17 6.28 -2.26
N PRO A 89 17.26 6.92 -2.71
CA PRO A 89 17.40 8.37 -2.68
C PRO A 89 16.37 9.06 -3.60
N ARG A 90 15.96 10.27 -3.22
CA ARG A 90 14.96 11.11 -3.92
C ARG A 90 15.31 11.25 -5.42
N LEU A 91 14.37 10.87 -6.30
CA LEU A 91 14.41 11.25 -7.72
C LEU A 91 14.09 12.74 -7.82
N SER A 92 15.12 13.60 -7.78
CA SER A 92 14.96 15.03 -8.04
C SER A 92 14.77 15.26 -9.54
N PRO A 93 13.65 15.84 -10.01
CA PRO A 93 13.61 16.42 -11.34
C PRO A 93 14.58 17.60 -11.36
N THR A 94 15.51 17.57 -12.32
CA THR A 94 16.54 18.59 -12.52
C THR A 94 15.91 19.99 -12.54
N ALA A 95 16.27 20.81 -11.55
CA ALA A 95 15.99 22.24 -11.58
C ALA A 95 16.89 22.88 -12.64
N VAL A 96 16.31 23.39 -13.72
CA VAL A 96 16.98 24.29 -14.65
C VAL A 96 16.06 25.49 -14.87
N SER A 97 16.66 26.65 -14.59
CA SER A 97 16.26 28.04 -14.78
C SER A 97 15.06 28.35 -15.69
N GLU A 98 14.21 29.25 -15.20
CA GLU A 98 13.22 30.00 -15.98
C GLU A 98 13.85 30.65 -17.22
N PRO A 99 13.07 30.76 -18.31
CA PRO A 99 12.74 32.12 -18.73
C PRO A 99 11.26 32.31 -19.10
N GLU A 100 10.82 33.51 -18.74
CA GLU A 100 9.89 34.42 -19.43
C GLU A 100 8.43 34.02 -19.64
N ARG A 101 7.60 34.82 -18.96
CA ARG A 101 6.18 35.08 -19.20
C ARG A 101 5.98 35.58 -20.63
N ASP A 102 5.01 35.02 -21.34
CA ASP A 102 3.76 35.70 -21.66
C ASP A 102 2.83 34.75 -22.45
N GLU A 103 1.55 35.11 -22.49
CA GLU A 103 0.45 34.47 -23.22
C GLU A 103 -0.26 33.31 -22.51
N LEU A 104 -1.21 33.68 -21.65
CA LEU A 104 -2.58 33.12 -21.63
C LEU A 104 -3.48 34.05 -20.80
N ALA A 105 -3.70 35.24 -21.34
CA ALA A 105 -4.89 36.00 -21.04
C ALA A 105 -6.07 35.35 -21.79
N GLN A 106 -7.04 34.81 -21.05
CA GLN A 106 -8.48 34.79 -21.34
C GLN A 106 -9.17 33.63 -20.59
N THR A 107 -9.64 33.85 -19.36
CA THR A 107 -11.07 34.04 -19.07
C THR A 107 -11.30 34.37 -17.60
N GLN A 108 -12.36 35.15 -17.36
CA GLN A 108 -12.50 36.13 -16.27
C GLN A 108 -12.98 35.53 -14.94
N ILE A 109 -12.41 36.06 -13.86
CA ILE A 109 -12.92 35.96 -12.49
C ILE A 109 -14.20 36.81 -12.41
N VAL A 110 -15.30 36.20 -11.97
CA VAL A 110 -16.57 36.89 -11.71
C VAL A 110 -16.36 37.91 -10.59
N ASN A 111 -16.60 39.18 -10.93
CA ASN A 111 -16.34 40.35 -10.10
C ASN A 111 -17.35 40.46 -8.93
N ARG A 112 -16.85 40.91 -7.77
CA ARG A 112 -17.51 40.97 -6.46
C ARG A 112 -18.58 42.07 -6.33
N GLU A 113 -19.01 42.65 -7.45
CA GLU A 113 -19.88 43.83 -7.49
C GLU A 113 -21.37 43.47 -7.72
N ASN A 114 -21.68 42.25 -8.17
CA ASN A 114 -23.07 41.81 -8.40
C ASN A 114 -23.77 41.22 -7.14
N LEU A 115 -23.12 41.21 -5.98
CA LEU A 115 -23.73 40.71 -4.73
C LEU A 115 -24.42 41.79 -3.88
N LYS A 116 -24.27 43.08 -4.24
CA LYS A 116 -24.88 44.18 -3.49
C LYS A 116 -26.29 44.57 -3.98
N GLU A 117 -26.62 44.32 -5.25
CA GLU A 117 -27.96 44.63 -5.79
C GLU A 117 -29.09 43.70 -5.30
N LEU A 118 -28.78 42.54 -4.72
CA LEU A 118 -29.80 41.67 -4.12
C LEU A 118 -30.08 41.93 -2.63
N VAL A 119 -29.31 42.81 -1.98
CA VAL A 119 -29.47 43.13 -0.55
C VAL A 119 -30.12 44.50 -0.31
N GLU A 120 -30.18 45.37 -1.34
CA GLU A 120 -30.70 46.74 -1.20
C GLU A 120 -32.16 46.96 -1.65
N SER A 121 -32.87 45.92 -2.12
CA SER A 121 -34.27 46.07 -2.60
C SER A 121 -35.37 45.84 -1.55
N SER A 122 -35.08 45.93 -0.25
CA SER A 122 -36.12 45.77 0.79
C SER A 122 -35.92 46.70 1.99
N THR A 123 -35.92 48.01 1.73
CA THR A 123 -36.08 49.00 2.80
C THR A 123 -36.89 50.20 2.30
N GLU A 124 -38.21 50.19 2.51
CA GLU A 124 -39.00 51.41 2.74
C GLU A 124 -40.19 51.12 3.69
N PRO A 125 -40.66 52.11 4.48
CA PRO A 125 -41.50 51.88 5.66
C PRO A 125 -43.01 52.18 5.47
N GLU A 126 -43.87 51.33 6.09
CA GLU A 126 -45.19 51.55 6.75
C GLU A 126 -46.28 52.46 6.09
N PRO A 127 -47.58 52.05 6.10
CA PRO A 127 -48.34 52.23 7.34
C PRO A 127 -49.40 51.15 7.68
N ALA A 128 -49.58 51.00 8.99
CA ALA A 128 -50.65 50.29 9.69
C ALA A 128 -52.07 50.39 9.09
N LEU A 129 -52.76 49.24 9.05
CA LEU A 129 -54.19 49.18 9.33
C LEU A 129 -54.52 47.88 10.06
N ALA A 130 -55.06 48.04 11.27
CA ALA A 130 -55.60 46.99 12.10
C ALA A 130 -56.77 46.28 11.41
N THR A 131 -56.87 44.95 11.62
CA THR A 131 -57.99 44.21 12.23
C THR A 131 -58.21 42.87 11.50
N ALA A 132 -57.90 41.75 12.16
CA ALA A 132 -58.82 40.62 12.37
C ALA A 132 -58.07 39.38 12.89
N ASN A 133 -58.66 38.78 13.92
CA ASN A 133 -58.22 37.58 14.63
C ASN A 133 -58.43 36.29 13.81
N ALA A 134 -57.81 35.21 14.31
CA ALA A 134 -57.89 33.79 13.91
C ALA A 134 -56.90 33.43 12.78
N VAL A 135 -55.93 32.52 12.94
CA VAL A 135 -55.86 31.27 13.72
C VAL A 135 -54.41 31.06 14.16
N ARG A 136 -54.19 30.78 15.45
CA ARG A 136 -52.89 30.39 15.99
C ARG A 136 -52.66 28.91 15.69
N GLU A 137 -52.12 28.59 14.52
CA GLU A 137 -51.47 27.30 14.32
C GLU A 137 -50.06 27.38 14.88
N LYS A 138 -49.79 26.54 15.89
CA LYS A 138 -48.46 26.37 16.46
C LYS A 138 -47.58 25.69 15.41
N GLU A 139 -46.66 26.42 14.81
CA GLU A 139 -45.52 25.79 14.14
C GLU A 139 -44.76 24.93 15.17
N PRO A 140 -44.34 23.71 14.82
CA PRO A 140 -43.56 22.88 15.72
C PRO A 140 -42.20 23.54 15.91
N VAL A 141 -41.87 23.82 17.16
CA VAL A 141 -40.53 24.19 17.63
C VAL A 141 -39.51 23.26 16.96
N ARG A 142 -38.62 23.82 16.13
CA ARG A 142 -37.37 23.14 15.74
C ARG A 142 -36.72 22.68 17.04
N GLN A 143 -36.69 21.37 17.27
CA GLN A 143 -35.95 20.81 18.39
C GLN A 143 -34.51 21.29 18.27
N LEU A 144 -34.12 22.16 19.20
CA LEU A 144 -32.72 22.55 19.39
C LEU A 144 -31.95 21.25 19.59
N ALA A 145 -30.82 21.08 18.90
CA ALA A 145 -29.93 19.96 19.18
C ALA A 145 -29.67 19.90 20.70
N PRO A 146 -29.64 18.71 21.32
CA PRO A 146 -29.38 18.59 22.75
C PRO A 146 -28.08 19.33 23.09
N GLU A 147 -28.10 20.08 24.20
CA GLU A 147 -26.92 20.81 24.69
C GLU A 147 -25.73 19.84 24.85
N PRO A 148 -24.49 20.29 24.57
CA PRO A 148 -23.32 19.42 24.71
C PRO A 148 -23.19 18.95 26.16
N GLU A 149 -23.18 17.63 26.36
CA GLU A 149 -22.93 17.04 27.67
C GLU A 149 -21.47 17.33 28.08
N ILE A 150 -21.28 18.19 29.09
CA ILE A 150 -19.99 18.44 29.73
C ILE A 150 -19.82 17.37 30.82
N ILE A 151 -18.84 16.49 30.66
CA ILE A 151 -18.68 15.31 31.51
C ILE A 151 -17.40 15.45 32.33
N ASP A 152 -17.55 15.61 33.64
CA ASP A 152 -16.45 15.70 34.62
C ASP A 152 -16.20 14.35 35.36
N THR A 153 -16.96 13.30 35.04
CA THR A 153 -16.86 11.99 35.70
C THR A 153 -15.93 11.05 34.95
N LEU A 154 -15.06 10.35 35.68
CA LEU A 154 -14.24 9.26 35.14
C LEU A 154 -15.15 8.10 34.69
N GLU A 155 -15.06 7.71 33.44
CA GLU A 155 -15.75 6.56 32.84
C GLU A 155 -14.76 5.41 32.58
N ASP A 156 -15.24 4.17 32.66
CA ASP A 156 -14.45 3.01 32.24
C ASP A 156 -14.37 2.93 30.70
N THR A 157 -13.28 2.34 30.18
CA THR A 157 -13.04 2.21 28.73
C THR A 157 -14.22 1.60 27.97
N GLN A 158 -14.95 0.66 28.57
CA GLN A 158 -16.13 0.03 27.95
C GLN A 158 -17.33 0.98 27.83
N SER A 159 -17.54 1.88 28.80
CA SER A 159 -18.58 2.90 28.71
C SER A 159 -18.20 3.97 27.68
N LEU A 160 -16.92 4.39 27.66
CA LEU A 160 -16.41 5.31 26.64
C LEU A 160 -16.63 4.75 25.22
N LEU A 161 -16.28 3.49 24.97
CA LEU A 161 -16.52 2.82 23.70
C LEU A 161 -17.99 2.87 23.31
N ARG A 162 -18.90 2.43 24.20
CA ARG A 162 -20.35 2.44 23.94
C ARG A 162 -20.86 3.84 23.62
N ARG A 163 -20.33 4.85 24.31
CA ARG A 163 -20.66 6.26 24.07
C ARG A 163 -20.20 6.69 22.67
N GLN A 164 -18.96 6.39 22.28
CA GLN A 164 -18.44 6.74 20.96
C GLN A 164 -19.20 6.05 19.82
N VAL A 165 -19.57 4.76 19.99
CA VAL A 165 -20.45 4.05 19.04
C VAL A 165 -21.80 4.75 18.93
N ARG A 166 -22.43 5.08 20.06
CA ARG A 166 -23.72 5.79 20.08
C ARG A 166 -23.63 7.16 19.41
N HIS A 167 -22.57 7.93 19.66
CA HIS A 167 -22.35 9.24 19.05
C HIS A 167 -22.29 9.15 17.53
N PHE A 168 -21.59 8.14 16.99
CA PHE A 168 -21.56 7.90 15.57
C PHE A 168 -22.96 7.57 15.04
N LEU A 169 -23.64 6.60 15.65
CA LEU A 169 -24.96 6.14 15.17
C LEU A 169 -26.01 7.25 15.17
N VAL A 170 -26.08 8.07 16.22
CA VAL A 170 -27.04 9.19 16.31
C VAL A 170 -26.85 10.22 15.19
N ARG A 171 -25.62 10.36 14.67
CA ARG A 171 -25.31 11.31 13.59
C ARG A 171 -25.93 10.89 12.25
N TYR A 172 -26.24 9.61 12.04
CA TYR A 172 -26.79 9.11 10.79
C TYR A 172 -28.29 8.81 10.92
N ALA A 173 -29.08 9.38 10.00
CA ALA A 173 -30.54 9.30 10.04
C ALA A 173 -31.12 7.89 9.79
N THR A 174 -30.34 6.99 9.19
CA THR A 174 -30.77 5.62 8.89
C THR A 174 -29.63 4.68 9.21
N ILE A 175 -29.89 3.72 10.12
CA ILE A 175 -28.91 2.78 10.63
C ILE A 175 -29.35 1.38 10.22
N SER A 176 -28.50 0.68 9.46
CA SER A 176 -28.63 -0.76 9.23
C SER A 176 -28.08 -1.53 10.44
N PRO A 177 -28.62 -2.71 10.81
CA PRO A 177 -27.98 -3.58 11.81
C PRO A 177 -26.49 -3.83 11.50
N ASP A 178 -26.16 -4.07 10.23
CA ASP A 178 -24.77 -4.30 9.80
C ASP A 178 -23.87 -3.09 10.07
N MET A 179 -24.40 -1.87 9.89
CA MET A 179 -23.66 -0.63 10.19
C MET A 179 -23.37 -0.52 11.69
N ALA A 180 -24.31 -0.90 12.55
CA ALA A 180 -24.09 -0.85 14.00
C ALA A 180 -22.99 -1.83 14.43
N ASP A 181 -23.03 -3.05 13.89
CA ASP A 181 -22.01 -4.07 14.14
C ASP A 181 -20.63 -3.63 13.62
N ASP A 182 -20.57 -3.00 12.44
CA ASP A 182 -19.32 -2.49 11.87
C ASP A 182 -18.71 -1.34 12.67
N VAL A 183 -19.54 -0.40 13.13
CA VAL A 183 -19.11 0.71 14.00
C VAL A 183 -18.60 0.17 15.34
N GLU A 184 -19.29 -0.80 15.94
CA GLU A 184 -18.84 -1.43 17.17
C GLU A 184 -17.50 -2.14 16.96
N ARG A 185 -17.34 -2.88 15.86
CA ARG A 185 -16.12 -3.61 15.53
C ARG A 185 -14.90 -2.68 15.38
N VAL A 186 -15.00 -1.63 14.57
CA VAL A 186 -13.89 -0.69 14.35
C VAL A 186 -13.57 0.11 15.61
N THR A 187 -14.58 0.51 16.39
CA THR A 187 -14.35 1.25 17.65
C THR A 187 -13.68 0.36 18.69
N ALA A 188 -14.12 -0.89 18.82
CA ALA A 188 -13.51 -1.84 19.75
C ALA A 188 -12.05 -2.12 19.40
N LEU A 189 -11.73 -2.33 18.13
CA LEU A 189 -10.35 -2.56 17.70
C LEU A 189 -9.49 -1.30 17.85
N ALA A 190 -10.02 -0.12 17.52
CA ALA A 190 -9.34 1.16 17.71
C ALA A 190 -8.89 1.36 19.17
N PHE A 191 -9.77 1.07 20.12
CA PHE A 191 -9.46 1.16 21.56
C PHE A 191 -8.48 0.08 21.99
N ALA A 192 -8.61 -1.14 21.47
CA ALA A 192 -7.67 -2.23 21.76
C ALA A 192 -6.24 -1.90 21.28
N LYS A 193 -6.08 -1.15 20.18
CA LYS A 193 -4.78 -0.71 19.64
C LYS A 193 -4.09 0.36 20.49
N LEU A 194 -4.80 1.02 21.40
CA LEU A 194 -4.18 1.94 22.36
C LEU A 194 -3.31 1.19 23.39
N GLY A 195 -3.57 -0.11 23.60
CA GLY A 195 -2.77 -0.95 24.50
C GLY A 195 -3.12 -0.76 25.97
N ASP A 196 -2.13 -0.99 26.84
CA ASP A 196 -2.27 -0.91 28.31
C ASP A 196 -2.16 0.55 28.79
N VAL A 197 -3.10 1.40 28.36
CA VAL A 197 -3.22 2.80 28.80
C VAL A 197 -4.32 2.89 29.86
N ASP A 198 -4.11 3.72 30.88
CA ASP A 198 -5.07 3.87 31.98
C ASP A 198 -6.38 4.52 31.49
N ASP A 199 -7.52 4.13 32.07
CA ASP A 199 -8.86 4.63 31.70
C ASP A 199 -8.93 6.18 31.72
N SER A 200 -8.25 6.84 32.67
CA SER A 200 -8.18 8.31 32.74
C SER A 200 -7.45 8.93 31.56
N GLU A 201 -6.34 8.33 31.14
CA GLU A 201 -5.54 8.81 30.01
C GLU A 201 -6.30 8.60 28.70
N ILE A 202 -7.00 7.46 28.55
CA ILE A 202 -7.89 7.19 27.42
C ILE A 202 -9.01 8.24 27.36
N GLN A 203 -9.63 8.56 28.49
CA GLN A 203 -10.67 9.59 28.56
C GLN A 203 -10.14 10.97 28.13
N ASP A 204 -8.97 11.37 28.63
CA ASP A 204 -8.34 12.65 28.28
C ASP A 204 -7.94 12.71 26.79
N MET A 205 -7.40 11.61 26.25
CA MET A 205 -7.08 11.50 24.82
C MET A 205 -8.33 11.65 23.95
N ILE A 206 -9.41 10.91 24.26
CA ILE A 206 -10.67 10.95 23.51
C ILE A 206 -11.39 12.29 23.68
N ALA A 207 -11.19 13.02 24.78
CA ALA A 207 -11.75 14.36 24.93
C ALA A 207 -11.17 15.35 23.90
N HIS A 208 -9.99 15.07 23.34
CA HIS A 208 -9.35 15.94 22.37
C HIS A 208 -10.03 15.89 20.99
N ILE A 209 -10.35 17.05 20.43
CA ILE A 209 -11.11 17.19 19.17
C ILE A 209 -10.49 16.43 17.99
N MET A 210 -9.16 16.48 17.83
CA MET A 210 -8.48 15.75 16.74
C MET A 210 -8.66 14.23 16.86
N VAL A 211 -8.64 13.68 18.08
CA VAL A 211 -8.80 12.24 18.32
C VAL A 211 -10.25 11.82 18.07
N GLN A 212 -11.22 12.67 18.45
CA GLN A 212 -12.63 12.46 18.15
C GLN A 212 -12.88 12.45 16.64
N GLU A 213 -12.32 13.41 15.91
CA GLU A 213 -12.46 13.48 14.45
C GLU A 213 -11.75 12.31 13.76
N ALA A 214 -10.56 11.93 14.22
CA ALA A 214 -9.86 10.75 13.73
C ALA A 214 -10.67 9.47 13.92
N LEU A 215 -11.26 9.26 15.11
CA LEU A 215 -12.11 8.10 15.38
C LEU A 215 -13.34 8.07 14.46
N GLN A 216 -13.99 9.22 14.27
CA GLN A 216 -15.16 9.34 13.39
C GLN A 216 -14.79 9.07 11.93
N ASN A 217 -13.64 9.54 11.46
CA ASN A 217 -13.14 9.26 10.12
C ASN A 217 -12.83 7.77 9.96
N ALA A 218 -12.17 7.14 10.93
CA ALA A 218 -11.91 5.70 10.93
C ALA A 218 -13.20 4.88 10.87
N GLN A 219 -14.19 5.22 11.71
CA GLN A 219 -15.52 4.60 11.71
C GLN A 219 -16.20 4.74 10.35
N ARG A 220 -16.18 5.95 9.76
CA ARG A 220 -16.78 6.21 8.46
C ARG A 220 -16.11 5.42 7.33
N VAL A 221 -14.79 5.37 7.30
CA VAL A 221 -14.04 4.62 6.26
C VAL A 221 -14.44 3.16 6.28
N TYR A 222 -14.39 2.52 7.45
CA TYR A 222 -14.70 1.09 7.59
C TYR A 222 -16.18 0.79 7.29
N VAL A 223 -17.12 1.62 7.76
CA VAL A 223 -18.56 1.44 7.46
C VAL A 223 -18.85 1.57 5.95
N MET A 224 -18.13 2.45 5.25
CA MET A 224 -18.31 2.62 3.80
C MET A 224 -17.71 1.45 3.01
N THR A 225 -16.61 0.86 3.49
CA THR A 225 -15.93 -0.28 2.88
C THR A 225 -15.51 -1.29 3.96
N PRO A 226 -16.42 -2.19 4.39
CA PRO A 226 -16.14 -3.15 5.46
C PRO A 226 -15.23 -4.26 4.92
N ASP A 227 -13.93 -4.04 5.06
CA ASP A 227 -12.84 -4.93 4.65
C ASP A 227 -11.83 -5.05 5.79
N ASP A 228 -11.29 -6.25 6.01
CA ASP A 228 -10.40 -6.52 7.14
C ASP A 228 -9.07 -5.76 7.01
N THR A 229 -8.56 -5.56 5.78
CA THR A 229 -7.36 -4.74 5.54
C THR A 229 -7.64 -3.27 5.89
N VAL A 230 -8.77 -2.74 5.45
CA VAL A 230 -9.19 -1.36 5.78
C VAL A 230 -9.37 -1.17 7.29
N LEU A 231 -9.95 -2.15 7.98
CA LEU A 231 -10.13 -2.13 9.43
C LEU A 231 -8.80 -1.97 10.17
N GLU A 232 -7.79 -2.76 9.83
CA GLU A 232 -6.46 -2.66 10.45
C GLU A 232 -5.78 -1.33 10.08
N MET A 233 -5.84 -0.89 8.82
CA MET A 233 -5.26 0.39 8.40
C MET A 233 -5.82 1.58 9.20
N VAL A 234 -7.15 1.68 9.34
CA VAL A 234 -7.77 2.83 10.00
C VAL A 234 -7.57 2.80 11.51
N THR A 235 -7.45 1.61 12.11
CA THR A 235 -7.21 1.48 13.56
C THR A 235 -5.75 1.72 13.91
N ASP A 236 -4.82 1.32 13.05
CA ASP A 236 -3.39 1.68 13.17
C ASP A 236 -3.19 3.20 13.03
N ALA A 237 -3.78 3.82 12.00
CA ALA A 237 -3.72 5.27 11.82
C ALA A 237 -4.36 6.01 13.00
N PHE A 238 -5.49 5.51 13.53
CA PHE A 238 -6.11 6.08 14.72
C PHE A 238 -5.20 5.98 15.94
N ALA A 239 -4.55 4.83 16.17
CA ALA A 239 -3.64 4.66 17.29
C ALA A 239 -2.44 5.62 17.20
N GLU A 240 -1.89 5.83 16.01
CA GLU A 240 -0.84 6.83 15.78
C GLU A 240 -1.32 8.25 16.09
N VAL A 241 -2.56 8.61 15.73
CA VAL A 241 -3.13 9.91 16.10
C VAL A 241 -3.38 10.00 17.62
N ALA A 242 -3.91 8.96 18.25
CA ALA A 242 -4.27 9.00 19.66
C ALA A 242 -3.03 9.10 20.56
N LEU A 243 -2.02 8.27 20.29
CA LEU A 243 -0.81 8.13 21.11
C LEU A 243 0.29 9.15 20.75
N GLY A 244 0.29 9.67 19.51
CA GLY A 244 1.34 10.56 19.03
C GLY A 244 1.25 12.01 19.53
N GLU A 245 2.38 12.71 19.47
CA GLU A 245 2.44 14.14 19.79
C GLU A 245 1.79 14.97 18.68
N ARG A 246 1.07 16.03 19.04
CA ARG A 246 0.28 16.84 18.07
C ARG A 246 1.13 17.65 17.11
N THR A 247 2.38 17.89 17.44
CA THR A 247 3.36 18.60 16.60
C THR A 247 4.18 17.67 15.71
N GLU A 248 4.08 16.36 15.92
CA GLU A 248 4.84 15.38 15.16
C GLU A 248 4.26 15.22 13.75
N THR A 249 5.13 15.23 12.75
CA THR A 249 4.75 15.07 11.33
C THR A 249 3.95 13.79 11.11
N GLN A 250 4.33 12.70 11.79
CA GLN A 250 3.65 11.40 11.68
C GLN A 250 2.20 11.47 12.16
N THR A 251 1.95 12.04 13.35
CA THR A 251 0.60 12.22 13.90
C THR A 251 -0.29 13.04 12.97
N LEU A 252 0.24 14.12 12.39
CA LEU A 252 -0.50 14.96 11.44
C LEU A 252 -0.81 14.22 10.14
N LEU A 253 0.12 13.42 9.62
CA LEU A 253 -0.11 12.60 8.43
C LEU A 253 -1.12 11.49 8.67
N ALA A 254 -1.08 10.82 9.83
CA ALA A 254 -2.05 9.81 10.22
C ALA A 254 -3.47 10.40 10.28
N TYR A 255 -3.58 11.61 10.84
CA TYR A 255 -4.81 12.37 10.87
C TYR A 255 -5.33 12.73 9.47
N ASP A 256 -4.48 13.31 8.62
CA ASP A 256 -4.83 13.67 7.25
C ASP A 256 -5.16 12.43 6.39
N ALA A 257 -4.50 11.29 6.67
CA ALA A 257 -4.75 10.02 6.00
C ALA A 257 -6.16 9.51 6.30
N LEU A 258 -6.58 9.50 7.57
CA LEU A 258 -7.93 9.10 7.94
C LEU A 258 -8.99 9.95 7.24
N ALA A 259 -8.77 11.27 7.14
CA ALA A 259 -9.66 12.16 6.41
C ALA A 259 -9.71 11.82 4.90
N ALA A 260 -8.55 11.66 4.26
CA ALA A 260 -8.45 11.31 2.85
C ALA A 260 -9.08 9.94 2.54
N MET A 261 -8.87 8.95 3.39
CA MET A 261 -9.36 7.58 3.22
C MET A 261 -10.89 7.49 3.16
N THR A 262 -11.64 8.46 3.73
CA THR A 262 -13.12 8.51 3.62
C THR A 262 -13.63 8.67 2.18
N HIS A 263 -12.72 8.99 1.26
CA HIS A 263 -12.96 9.17 -0.16
C HIS A 263 -12.15 8.19 -1.01
N LEU A 264 -11.53 7.16 -0.43
CA LEU A 264 -10.74 6.18 -1.16
C LEU A 264 -11.45 4.83 -1.22
N GLU A 265 -10.97 3.97 -2.11
CA GLU A 265 -11.48 2.62 -2.37
C GLU A 265 -10.28 1.69 -2.53
N GLN A 266 -10.51 0.36 -2.55
CA GLN A 266 -9.43 -0.64 -2.64
C GLN A 266 -8.46 -0.39 -3.80
N GLY A 267 -8.97 0.03 -4.96
CA GLY A 267 -8.14 0.36 -6.12
C GLY A 267 -7.14 1.50 -5.87
N HIS A 268 -7.53 2.50 -5.08
CA HIS A 268 -6.68 3.61 -4.69
C HIS A 268 -5.51 3.15 -3.80
N TYR A 269 -5.78 2.29 -2.81
CA TYR A 269 -4.74 1.76 -1.93
C TYR A 269 -3.71 0.93 -2.71
N ARG A 270 -4.17 0.11 -3.66
CA ARG A 270 -3.28 -0.67 -4.55
C ARG A 270 -2.39 0.21 -5.41
N ILE A 271 -2.92 1.32 -5.96
CA ILE A 271 -2.12 2.30 -6.70
C ILE A 271 -1.02 2.87 -5.79
N LEU A 272 -1.38 3.37 -4.62
CA LEU A 272 -0.43 3.99 -3.68
C LEU A 272 0.65 2.99 -3.22
N ALA A 273 0.25 1.76 -2.94
CA ALA A 273 1.16 0.68 -2.58
C ALA A 273 2.16 0.34 -3.70
N LEU A 274 1.70 0.24 -4.96
CA LEU A 274 2.60 0.02 -6.11
C LEU A 274 3.55 1.20 -6.33
N LEU A 275 3.06 2.42 -6.21
CA LEU A 275 3.88 3.62 -6.33
C LEU A 275 4.97 3.66 -5.24
N LEU A 276 4.62 3.38 -3.98
CA LEU A 276 5.57 3.28 -2.88
C LEU A 276 6.61 2.18 -3.14
N LEU A 277 6.15 0.98 -3.51
CA LEU A 277 6.99 -0.19 -3.73
C LEU A 277 8.05 0.05 -4.83
N PHE A 278 7.69 0.71 -5.94
CA PHE A 278 8.61 0.87 -7.07
C PHE A 278 9.40 2.17 -7.08
N HIS A 279 8.92 3.24 -6.45
CA HIS A 279 9.67 4.51 -6.41
C HIS A 279 10.56 4.68 -5.18
N TYR A 280 10.21 4.03 -4.06
CA TYR A 280 10.87 4.30 -2.78
C TYR A 280 11.46 3.06 -2.11
N SER A 281 11.11 1.86 -2.58
CA SER A 281 11.64 0.61 -2.05
C SER A 281 12.53 -0.13 -3.04
N ARG A 282 13.59 -0.76 -2.53
CA ARG A 282 14.43 -1.68 -3.28
C ARG A 282 14.75 -2.88 -2.42
N HIS A 283 14.55 -4.07 -2.96
CA HIS A 283 14.90 -5.30 -2.27
C HIS A 283 16.31 -5.76 -2.71
N ALA A 284 17.27 -5.77 -1.79
CA ALA A 284 18.68 -6.07 -2.11
C ALA A 284 18.87 -7.46 -2.75
N ASP A 285 18.02 -8.43 -2.41
CA ASP A 285 18.10 -9.79 -2.96
C ASP A 285 17.69 -9.93 -4.43
N ASN A 286 17.17 -8.88 -5.07
CA ASN A 286 16.71 -8.88 -6.47
C ASN A 286 17.87 -8.83 -7.47
N ILE A 287 18.68 -9.89 -7.44
CA ILE A 287 19.92 -10.02 -8.22
C ILE A 287 19.75 -11.01 -9.38
N SER A 288 18.81 -11.96 -9.26
CA SER A 288 18.58 -13.02 -10.23
C SER A 288 17.14 -13.07 -10.72
N ALA A 289 16.91 -13.66 -11.90
CA ALA A 289 15.56 -13.87 -12.39
C ALA A 289 14.70 -14.76 -11.46
N ALA A 290 15.32 -15.68 -10.72
CA ALA A 290 14.63 -16.45 -9.69
C ALA A 290 14.22 -15.58 -8.49
N ALA A 291 15.09 -14.67 -8.05
CA ALA A 291 14.78 -13.73 -6.98
C ALA A 291 13.65 -12.77 -7.38
N PHE A 292 13.71 -12.18 -8.58
CA PHE A 292 12.63 -11.34 -9.11
C PHE A 292 11.30 -12.08 -9.21
N ARG A 293 11.27 -13.39 -9.54
CA ARG A 293 10.03 -14.18 -9.53
C ARG A 293 9.45 -14.33 -8.14
N ARG A 294 10.30 -14.62 -7.15
CA ARG A 294 9.87 -14.73 -5.74
C ARG A 294 9.35 -13.39 -5.23
N TYR A 295 10.09 -12.31 -5.50
CA TYR A 295 9.68 -10.95 -5.18
C TYR A 295 8.34 -10.59 -5.83
N ALA A 296 8.21 -10.73 -7.14
CA ALA A 296 6.99 -10.36 -7.84
C ALA A 296 5.77 -11.18 -7.37
N LYS A 297 5.97 -12.47 -7.05
CA LYS A 297 4.91 -13.32 -6.51
C LYS A 297 4.46 -12.88 -5.10
N LYS A 298 5.41 -12.47 -4.24
CA LYS A 298 5.10 -12.05 -2.86
C LYS A 298 4.50 -10.64 -2.83
N TYR A 299 5.14 -9.67 -3.47
CA TYR A 299 4.81 -8.25 -3.31
C TYR A 299 3.88 -7.71 -4.38
N VAL A 300 4.06 -8.14 -5.62
CA VAL A 300 3.39 -7.49 -6.76
C VAL A 300 2.09 -8.17 -7.11
N GLN A 301 2.06 -9.51 -7.05
CA GLN A 301 0.89 -10.29 -7.45
C GLN A 301 -0.39 -9.95 -6.66
N PRO A 302 -0.36 -9.75 -5.32
CA PRO A 302 -1.57 -9.36 -4.58
C PRO A 302 -2.13 -8.01 -5.04
N LEU A 303 -1.25 -7.04 -5.33
CA LEU A 303 -1.62 -5.68 -5.70
C LEU A 303 -2.14 -5.54 -7.14
N LEU A 304 -1.93 -6.56 -7.99
CA LEU A 304 -2.38 -6.55 -9.38
C LEU A 304 -3.83 -6.97 -9.57
N GLN A 305 -4.44 -7.59 -8.56
CA GLN A 305 -5.84 -7.96 -8.64
C GLN A 305 -6.69 -6.69 -8.73
N ASP A 306 -7.60 -6.62 -9.70
CA ASP A 306 -8.53 -5.50 -9.94
C ASP A 306 -7.88 -4.11 -9.84
N LEU A 307 -6.66 -3.96 -10.38
CA LEU A 307 -5.95 -2.68 -10.41
C LEU A 307 -6.64 -1.73 -11.41
N PRO A 308 -7.15 -0.56 -10.96
CA PRO A 308 -7.84 0.36 -11.84
C PRO A 308 -6.89 1.00 -12.86
N THR A 309 -7.39 1.12 -14.09
CA THR A 309 -6.66 1.74 -15.21
C THR A 309 -7.31 3.03 -15.68
N GLU A 310 -8.52 3.30 -15.19
CA GLU A 310 -9.34 4.46 -15.48
C GLU A 310 -8.70 5.73 -14.92
N TYR A 311 -8.71 6.80 -15.72
CA TYR A 311 -8.12 8.08 -15.36
C TYR A 311 -8.72 8.69 -14.07
N SER A 312 -10.00 8.44 -13.79
CA SER A 312 -10.72 9.00 -12.64
C SER A 312 -10.08 8.64 -11.30
N TYR A 313 -9.60 7.40 -11.13
CA TYR A 313 -8.92 6.98 -9.90
C TYR A 313 -7.67 7.82 -9.61
N TYR A 314 -6.90 8.14 -10.65
CA TYR A 314 -5.66 8.93 -10.52
C TYR A 314 -5.95 10.41 -10.31
N GLN A 315 -6.98 10.94 -10.97
CA GLN A 315 -7.43 12.31 -10.75
C GLN A 315 -7.94 12.51 -9.31
N GLN A 316 -8.63 11.52 -8.76
CA GLN A 316 -9.10 11.54 -7.38
C GLN A 316 -7.94 11.51 -6.38
N LEU A 317 -6.91 10.69 -6.61
CA LEU A 317 -5.70 10.69 -5.79
C LEU A 317 -4.95 12.03 -5.84
N GLU A 318 -4.88 12.67 -7.00
CA GLU A 318 -4.27 14.00 -7.14
C GLU A 318 -5.11 15.07 -6.42
N TYR A 319 -6.44 15.04 -6.57
CA TYR A 319 -7.36 15.95 -5.89
C TYR A 319 -7.25 15.84 -4.36
N LEU A 320 -7.16 14.61 -3.84
CA LEU A 320 -6.96 14.33 -2.42
C LEU A 320 -5.49 14.51 -1.96
N ARG A 321 -4.61 15.00 -2.85
CA ARG A 321 -3.18 15.25 -2.58
C ARG A 321 -2.40 14.01 -2.13
N CYS A 322 -2.86 12.82 -2.50
CA CYS A 322 -2.18 11.54 -2.26
C CYS A 322 -1.11 11.26 -3.34
N THR A 323 -1.28 11.80 -4.54
CA THR A 323 -0.28 11.71 -5.63
C THR A 323 0.00 13.07 -6.25
N SER A 324 1.13 13.17 -6.92
CA SER A 324 1.50 14.29 -7.79
C SER A 324 1.78 13.77 -9.20
N MET A 325 1.38 14.54 -10.22
CA MET A 325 1.59 14.15 -11.62
C MET A 325 2.89 14.69 -12.17
N ALA A 326 3.75 13.77 -12.62
CA ALA A 326 4.97 14.07 -13.33
C ALA A 326 4.70 14.59 -14.75
N ARG A 327 5.59 15.48 -15.20
CA ARG A 327 5.57 16.03 -16.56
C ARG A 327 5.95 15.01 -17.63
N LYS A 328 6.76 14.01 -17.26
CA LYS A 328 7.27 12.98 -18.18
C LYS A 328 6.76 11.62 -17.77
N ASP A 329 6.42 10.82 -18.78
CA ASP A 329 6.07 9.41 -18.59
C ASP A 329 7.31 8.61 -18.18
N LEU A 330 7.18 7.86 -17.10
CA LEU A 330 8.19 6.95 -16.58
C LEU A 330 7.67 5.50 -16.67
N PRO A 331 7.99 4.77 -17.74
CA PRO A 331 7.53 3.40 -17.90
C PRO A 331 8.17 2.48 -16.85
N LEU A 332 7.49 1.38 -16.49
CA LEU A 332 7.96 0.49 -15.41
C LEU A 332 9.37 -0.05 -15.69
N GLY A 333 9.67 -0.37 -16.95
CA GLY A 333 11.00 -0.86 -17.35
C GLY A 333 12.12 0.14 -17.03
N GLN A 334 11.84 1.44 -17.12
CA GLN A 334 12.78 2.50 -16.77
C GLN A 334 12.93 2.62 -15.24
N VAL A 335 11.83 2.52 -14.48
CA VAL A 335 11.87 2.49 -13.00
C VAL A 335 12.74 1.33 -12.50
N LEU A 336 12.55 0.14 -13.08
CA LEU A 336 13.34 -1.05 -12.76
C LEU A 336 14.81 -0.90 -13.16
N ARG A 337 15.10 -0.19 -14.25
CA ARG A 337 16.46 0.11 -14.69
C ARG A 337 17.21 1.01 -13.71
N GLU A 338 16.53 2.02 -13.18
CA GLU A 338 17.06 2.94 -12.18
C GLU A 338 17.22 2.25 -10.82
N SER A 339 16.29 1.36 -10.48
CA SER A 339 16.32 0.60 -9.23
C SER A 339 17.36 -0.53 -9.23
N TYR A 340 17.52 -1.25 -10.35
CA TYR A 340 18.41 -2.41 -10.46
C TYR A 340 19.29 -2.30 -11.72
N PRO A 341 20.23 -1.34 -11.74
CA PRO A 341 20.99 -1.00 -12.94
C PRO A 341 21.81 -2.18 -13.45
N TYR A 342 22.46 -2.97 -12.60
CA TYR A 342 23.23 -4.12 -13.09
C TYR A 342 22.37 -5.24 -13.64
N PHE A 343 21.13 -5.37 -13.20
CA PHE A 343 20.22 -6.38 -13.73
C PHE A 343 19.61 -5.97 -15.09
N PHE A 344 19.21 -4.71 -15.28
CA PHE A 344 18.48 -4.26 -16.48
C PHE A 344 19.26 -3.36 -17.44
N SER A 345 20.31 -2.66 -16.99
CA SER A 345 21.06 -1.73 -17.84
C SER A 345 22.19 -2.36 -18.64
N TYR A 346 22.62 -3.57 -18.29
CA TYR A 346 23.81 -4.20 -18.90
C TYR A 346 23.53 -5.65 -19.30
N MET A 347 24.12 -6.14 -20.40
CA MET A 347 23.97 -7.54 -20.82
C MET A 347 24.73 -8.50 -19.91
N GLY A 348 25.88 -8.05 -19.37
CA GLY A 348 26.84 -8.88 -18.64
C GLY A 348 28.04 -9.29 -19.49
N PHE A 349 28.71 -10.35 -19.07
CA PHE A 349 29.98 -10.83 -19.64
C PHE A 349 29.99 -12.34 -19.84
N THR A 350 30.93 -12.84 -20.65
CA THR A 350 31.13 -14.28 -20.84
C THR A 350 32.06 -14.86 -19.79
N LYS A 351 32.12 -16.20 -19.69
CA LYS A 351 33.00 -16.87 -18.71
C LYS A 351 34.48 -16.64 -19.03
N GLU A 352 34.81 -16.52 -20.31
CA GLU A 352 36.16 -16.30 -20.79
C GLU A 352 36.67 -14.90 -20.41
N GLU A 353 35.80 -13.89 -20.55
CA GLU A 353 36.12 -12.52 -20.14
C GLU A 353 36.30 -12.40 -18.63
N LEU A 354 35.46 -13.12 -17.87
CA LEU A 354 35.61 -13.18 -16.41
C LEU A 354 36.94 -13.83 -16.02
N ALA A 355 37.30 -14.95 -16.66
CA ALA A 355 38.56 -15.63 -16.39
C ALA A 355 39.76 -14.76 -16.73
N ALA A 356 39.69 -13.96 -17.81
CA ALA A 356 40.72 -13.00 -18.16
C ALA A 356 40.86 -11.88 -17.11
N ALA A 357 39.73 -11.33 -16.64
CA ALA A 357 39.72 -10.29 -15.61
C ALA A 357 40.21 -10.78 -14.23
N LEU A 358 40.10 -12.07 -13.96
CA LEU A 358 40.58 -12.70 -12.71
C LEU A 358 41.97 -13.34 -12.85
N ALA A 359 42.69 -13.10 -13.95
CA ALA A 359 43.99 -13.73 -14.24
C ALA A 359 43.99 -15.27 -14.10
N GLY A 360 42.86 -15.91 -14.41
CA GLY A 360 42.66 -17.37 -14.30
C GLY A 360 42.12 -17.86 -12.95
N GLU A 361 41.98 -16.99 -11.94
CA GLU A 361 41.29 -17.33 -10.70
C GLU A 361 39.78 -17.52 -10.92
N ARG A 362 39.14 -18.33 -10.07
CA ARG A 362 37.72 -18.66 -10.21
C ARG A 362 36.92 -18.06 -9.07
N LEU A 363 35.90 -17.27 -9.43
CA LEU A 363 34.88 -16.84 -8.50
C LEU A 363 33.94 -18.03 -8.15
N PRO A 364 33.60 -18.21 -6.86
CA PRO A 364 32.56 -19.14 -6.45
C PRO A 364 31.23 -18.89 -7.17
N ALA A 365 30.50 -19.96 -7.48
CA ALA A 365 29.24 -19.88 -8.24
C ALA A 365 28.18 -19.00 -7.58
N GLN A 366 28.20 -18.85 -6.25
CA GLN A 366 27.28 -18.00 -5.49
C GLN A 366 27.41 -16.50 -5.84
N TYR A 367 28.56 -16.08 -6.34
CA TYR A 367 28.83 -14.68 -6.71
C TYR A 367 28.50 -14.39 -8.19
N LEU A 368 28.04 -15.41 -8.92
CA LEU A 368 27.76 -15.32 -10.34
C LEU A 368 26.29 -15.67 -10.62
N VAL A 369 25.62 -14.81 -11.37
CA VAL A 369 24.21 -14.96 -11.72
C VAL A 369 24.06 -14.94 -13.23
N ARG A 370 23.17 -15.77 -13.76
CA ARG A 370 22.83 -15.77 -15.19
C ARG A 370 22.09 -14.48 -15.55
N SER A 371 22.52 -13.85 -16.62
CA SER A 371 21.87 -12.66 -17.17
C SER A 371 20.47 -12.98 -17.68
N ALA A 372 19.60 -11.96 -17.67
CA ALA A 372 18.31 -12.02 -18.34
C ALA A 372 18.44 -11.95 -19.88
N TYR A 373 19.62 -11.58 -20.40
CA TYR A 373 19.86 -11.27 -21.81
C TYR A 373 20.61 -12.36 -22.58
N GLY A 374 20.25 -13.63 -22.39
CA GLY A 374 20.86 -14.77 -23.09
C GLY A 374 21.94 -15.46 -22.26
N ASP A 375 23.02 -15.89 -22.91
CA ASP A 375 24.08 -16.72 -22.31
C ASP A 375 25.22 -15.90 -21.69
N TYR A 376 24.87 -14.78 -21.05
CA TYR A 376 25.81 -13.96 -20.29
C TYR A 376 25.66 -14.19 -18.79
N TYR A 377 26.68 -13.77 -18.04
CA TYR A 377 26.72 -13.80 -16.59
C TYR A 377 26.96 -12.40 -16.03
N LYS A 378 26.61 -12.24 -14.75
CA LYS A 378 26.74 -11.01 -13.98
C LYS A 378 27.20 -11.33 -12.58
N LEU A 379 27.86 -10.38 -11.93
CA LEU A 379 28.14 -10.47 -10.50
C LEU A 379 26.84 -10.38 -9.71
N ALA A 380 26.83 -11.03 -8.54
CA ALA A 380 25.67 -11.07 -7.67
C ALA A 380 25.48 -9.75 -6.88
N VAL A 381 25.25 -8.65 -7.60
CA VAL A 381 25.22 -7.27 -7.09
C VAL A 381 24.11 -6.49 -7.79
N THR A 382 23.37 -5.64 -7.05
CA THR A 382 22.27 -4.84 -7.63
C THR A 382 22.74 -3.54 -8.29
N ASP A 383 23.65 -2.81 -7.63
CA ASP A 383 24.17 -1.52 -8.06
C ASP A 383 25.66 -1.31 -7.76
N ALA A 384 26.22 -0.21 -8.26
CA ALA A 384 27.63 0.13 -8.08
C ALA A 384 28.03 0.36 -6.62
N GLY A 385 27.08 0.79 -5.77
CA GLY A 385 27.32 1.05 -4.35
C GLY A 385 27.55 -0.21 -3.53
N GLU A 386 27.09 -1.37 -4.02
CA GLU A 386 27.29 -2.68 -3.38
C GLU A 386 28.60 -3.38 -3.81
N LEU A 387 29.29 -2.89 -4.84
CA LEU A 387 30.55 -3.48 -5.31
C LEU A 387 31.66 -3.52 -4.24
N PRO A 388 31.88 -2.47 -3.42
CA PRO A 388 32.92 -2.52 -2.38
C PRO A 388 32.68 -3.64 -1.37
N ASP A 389 31.44 -3.85 -0.93
CA ASP A 389 31.05 -4.92 -0.01
C ASP A 389 31.20 -6.29 -0.66
N PHE A 390 30.79 -6.39 -1.92
CA PHE A 390 30.97 -7.60 -2.72
C PHE A 390 32.46 -7.98 -2.80
N PHE A 391 33.35 -7.06 -3.18
CA PHE A 391 34.78 -7.34 -3.28
C PHE A 391 35.41 -7.75 -1.95
N ARG A 392 34.97 -7.15 -0.83
CA ARG A 392 35.38 -7.58 0.51
C ARG A 392 34.92 -9.01 0.81
N SER A 393 33.67 -9.36 0.50
CA SER A 393 33.13 -10.71 0.72
C SER A 393 33.75 -11.78 -0.17
N ALA A 394 34.13 -11.41 -1.39
CA ALA A 394 34.79 -12.27 -2.35
C ALA A 394 36.32 -12.36 -2.14
N ASN A 395 36.86 -11.68 -1.12
CA ASN A 395 38.29 -11.58 -0.83
C ASN A 395 39.14 -11.05 -2.01
N ILE A 396 38.57 -10.17 -2.83
CA ILE A 396 39.25 -9.51 -3.94
C ILE A 396 39.90 -8.25 -3.39
N THR A 397 41.20 -8.30 -3.14
CA THR A 397 41.97 -7.17 -2.58
C THR A 397 42.62 -6.29 -3.64
N ASP A 398 42.98 -6.87 -4.77
CA ASP A 398 43.73 -6.18 -5.82
C ASP A 398 42.89 -5.11 -6.53
N GLU A 399 43.43 -3.90 -6.61
CA GLU A 399 42.75 -2.74 -7.19
C GLU A 399 42.57 -2.89 -8.70
N THR A 400 43.56 -3.49 -9.38
CA THR A 400 43.48 -3.66 -10.84
C THR A 400 42.36 -4.63 -11.22
N THR A 401 42.22 -5.73 -10.48
CA THR A 401 41.15 -6.72 -10.64
C THR A 401 39.78 -6.11 -10.34
N ARG A 402 39.64 -5.29 -9.28
CA ARG A 402 38.38 -4.60 -8.96
C ARG A 402 37.95 -3.65 -10.08
N ASN A 403 38.88 -2.88 -10.63
CA ASN A 403 38.60 -1.96 -11.73
C ASN A 403 38.20 -2.73 -12.98
N GLN A 404 38.92 -3.79 -13.35
CA GLN A 404 38.59 -4.65 -14.48
C GLN A 404 37.20 -5.30 -14.32
N LEU A 405 36.86 -5.82 -13.14
CA LEU A 405 35.53 -6.41 -12.90
C LEU A 405 34.41 -5.36 -12.95
N THR A 406 34.68 -4.15 -12.48
CA THR A 406 33.73 -3.04 -12.54
C THR A 406 33.48 -2.59 -13.98
N GLU A 407 34.53 -2.45 -14.78
CA GLU A 407 34.44 -2.18 -16.21
C GLU A 407 33.73 -3.32 -16.94
N LEU A 408 34.03 -4.57 -16.58
CA LEU A 408 33.41 -5.74 -17.19
C LEU A 408 31.90 -5.79 -16.93
N MET A 409 31.46 -5.43 -15.71
CA MET A 409 30.04 -5.28 -15.36
C MET A 409 29.34 -4.20 -16.20
N GLN A 410 30.08 -3.19 -16.66
CA GLN A 410 29.56 -2.06 -17.42
C GLN A 410 29.81 -2.14 -18.93
N SER A 411 30.56 -3.14 -19.40
CA SER A 411 31.06 -3.27 -20.77
C SER A 411 30.00 -3.27 -21.88
N ARG A 412 28.80 -3.80 -21.59
CA ARG A 412 27.71 -3.98 -22.58
C ARG A 412 26.42 -3.31 -22.13
N PRO A 413 26.31 -1.99 -22.24
CA PRO A 413 25.08 -1.29 -21.90
C PRO A 413 23.95 -1.65 -22.87
N VAL A 414 22.74 -1.78 -22.33
CA VAL A 414 21.51 -2.04 -23.07
C VAL A 414 20.81 -0.70 -23.34
N VAL A 415 20.52 -0.42 -24.60
CA VAL A 415 19.66 0.73 -24.95
C VAL A 415 18.24 0.41 -24.52
N TYR A 416 17.58 1.36 -23.84
CA TYR A 416 16.21 1.14 -23.39
C TYR A 416 15.26 1.14 -24.58
N GLU A 417 14.54 0.05 -24.76
CA GLU A 417 13.41 -0.04 -25.68
C GLU A 417 12.25 -0.73 -24.96
N ARG A 418 11.07 -0.08 -24.94
CA ARG A 418 9.90 -0.57 -24.18
C ARG A 418 9.53 -2.01 -24.57
N ARG A 419 9.46 -2.33 -25.86
CA ARG A 419 9.11 -3.68 -26.35
C ARG A 419 10.12 -4.74 -25.92
N ALA A 420 11.41 -4.42 -26.02
CA ALA A 420 12.47 -5.32 -25.58
C ALA A 420 12.43 -5.52 -24.06
N SER A 421 12.22 -4.45 -23.29
CA SER A 421 12.07 -4.49 -21.84
C SER A 421 10.91 -5.40 -21.42
N THR A 422 9.73 -5.27 -22.02
CA THR A 422 8.59 -6.14 -21.73
C THR A 422 8.90 -7.62 -22.05
N LYS A 423 9.62 -7.90 -23.15
CA LYS A 423 10.05 -9.28 -23.48
C LYS A 423 11.00 -9.86 -22.41
N VAL A 424 11.93 -9.04 -21.91
CA VAL A 424 12.82 -9.42 -20.80
C VAL A 424 12.01 -9.68 -19.54
N LEU A 425 11.08 -8.80 -19.17
CA LEU A 425 10.23 -9.00 -18.00
C LEU A 425 9.38 -10.27 -18.12
N ARG A 426 8.85 -10.62 -19.30
CA ARG A 426 8.13 -11.88 -19.51
C ARG A 426 8.99 -13.11 -19.24
N THR A 427 10.28 -13.03 -19.55
CA THR A 427 11.25 -14.11 -19.31
C THR A 427 11.67 -14.16 -17.83
N VAL A 428 11.89 -13.00 -17.23
CA VAL A 428 12.33 -12.85 -15.85
C VAL A 428 11.21 -13.21 -14.89
N ALA A 429 10.10 -12.46 -14.92
CA ALA A 429 8.94 -12.66 -14.07
C ALA A 429 7.65 -12.21 -14.79
N PRO A 430 6.79 -13.15 -15.24
CA PRO A 430 5.55 -12.83 -15.96
C PRO A 430 4.62 -11.86 -15.21
N VAL A 431 4.63 -11.89 -13.88
CA VAL A 431 3.88 -10.95 -13.03
C VAL A 431 4.35 -9.50 -13.25
N LEU A 432 5.66 -9.26 -13.34
CA LEU A 432 6.20 -7.92 -13.63
C LEU A 432 5.87 -7.47 -15.05
N ALA A 433 5.76 -8.40 -16.01
CA ALA A 433 5.32 -8.06 -17.36
C ALA A 433 3.85 -7.60 -17.37
N ARG A 434 2.97 -8.29 -16.62
CA ARG A 434 1.57 -7.86 -16.44
C ARG A 434 1.48 -6.50 -15.77
N LEU A 435 2.30 -6.25 -14.74
CA LEU A 435 2.39 -4.94 -14.13
C LEU A 435 2.89 -3.90 -15.13
N ALA A 436 3.90 -4.20 -15.94
CA ALA A 436 4.41 -3.27 -16.95
C ALA A 436 3.32 -2.88 -17.94
N ASP A 437 2.51 -3.84 -18.39
CA ASP A 437 1.39 -3.57 -19.30
C ASP A 437 0.37 -2.63 -18.63
N ALA A 438 -0.03 -2.88 -17.37
CA ALA A 438 -0.98 -2.05 -16.63
C ALA A 438 -0.42 -0.66 -16.24
N TRP A 439 0.85 -0.60 -15.84
CA TRP A 439 1.56 0.62 -15.46
C TRP A 439 1.74 1.55 -16.64
N ASP A 440 2.18 1.00 -17.78
CA ASP A 440 2.43 1.77 -18.99
C ASP A 440 1.13 2.19 -19.70
N SER A 441 0.01 1.47 -19.50
CA SER A 441 -1.30 1.85 -20.04
C SER A 441 -2.06 2.85 -19.18
N SER A 442 -1.82 2.88 -17.87
CA SER A 442 -2.51 3.76 -16.90
C SER A 442 -1.68 5.00 -16.54
N MET A 443 -2.21 5.86 -15.66
CA MET A 443 -1.50 7.03 -15.14
C MET A 443 -0.47 6.70 -14.06
N LEU A 444 -0.27 5.43 -13.69
CA LEU A 444 0.84 5.01 -12.82
C LEU A 444 2.18 5.53 -13.35
N ARG A 445 2.42 5.45 -14.66
CA ARG A 445 3.63 5.96 -15.32
C ARG A 445 3.88 7.46 -15.13
N ARG A 446 2.89 8.23 -14.68
CA ARG A 446 3.00 9.67 -14.44
C ARG A 446 2.78 10.03 -12.98
N SER A 447 2.45 9.07 -12.13
CA SER A 447 2.09 9.36 -10.75
C SER A 447 3.31 9.17 -9.85
N ALA A 448 3.52 10.09 -8.92
CA ALA A 448 4.42 9.91 -7.80
C ALA A 448 3.63 10.11 -6.49
N PRO A 449 3.78 9.25 -5.49
CA PRO A 449 3.07 9.40 -4.23
C PRO A 449 3.60 10.62 -3.47
N THR A 450 2.71 11.39 -2.86
CA THR A 450 3.09 12.41 -1.87
C THR A 450 3.40 11.73 -0.53
N LEU A 451 3.86 12.48 0.47
CA LEU A 451 4.09 11.92 1.80
C LEU A 451 2.82 11.28 2.40
N LEU A 452 1.66 11.91 2.18
CA LEU A 452 0.34 11.35 2.52
C LEU A 452 0.06 10.04 1.77
N GLY A 453 0.32 10.00 0.46
CA GLY A 453 0.16 8.79 -0.33
C GLY A 453 1.10 7.65 0.06
N MET A 454 2.35 7.99 0.43
CA MET A 454 3.32 7.04 0.95
C MET A 454 2.85 6.45 2.28
N TYR A 455 2.33 7.28 3.18
CA TYR A 455 1.79 6.81 4.47
C TYR A 455 0.61 5.85 4.29
N ILE A 456 -0.38 6.20 3.46
CA ILE A 456 -1.52 5.32 3.17
C ILE A 456 -1.06 4.03 2.47
N GLY A 457 -0.12 4.14 1.52
CA GLY A 457 0.48 2.99 0.85
C GLY A 457 1.21 2.05 1.82
N LYS A 458 1.92 2.60 2.82
CA LYS A 458 2.59 1.85 3.89
C LYS A 458 1.56 1.04 4.68
N LEU A 459 0.49 1.68 5.17
CA LEU A 459 -0.57 0.99 5.92
C LEU A 459 -1.15 -0.18 5.12
N TYR A 460 -1.40 0.03 3.83
CA TYR A 460 -1.94 -1.04 2.98
C TYR A 460 -0.94 -2.18 2.75
N LEU A 461 0.34 -1.88 2.52
CA LEU A 461 1.39 -2.90 2.34
C LEU A 461 1.63 -3.73 3.62
N LYS A 462 1.55 -3.07 4.79
CA LYS A 462 1.66 -3.73 6.09
C LYS A 462 0.59 -4.81 6.23
N GLU A 463 -0.64 -4.53 5.87
CA GLU A 463 -1.72 -5.49 6.03
C GLU A 463 -1.76 -6.53 4.90
N GLU A 464 -1.60 -6.12 3.64
CA GLU A 464 -1.72 -7.03 2.50
C GLU A 464 -0.52 -7.99 2.36
N ILE A 465 0.70 -7.53 2.69
CA ILE A 465 1.94 -8.29 2.46
C ILE A 465 2.69 -8.59 3.78
N GLN A 466 2.21 -8.07 4.91
CA GLN A 466 2.79 -8.30 6.24
C GLN A 466 4.23 -7.77 6.33
N GLU A 467 4.47 -6.61 5.70
CA GLU A 467 5.75 -5.89 5.77
C GLU A 467 5.55 -4.42 6.09
N ASP A 468 6.29 -3.97 7.09
CA ASP A 468 6.29 -2.57 7.52
C ASP A 468 7.39 -1.79 6.80
N PHE A 469 7.02 -0.67 6.19
CA PHE A 469 7.95 0.21 5.50
C PHE A 469 8.34 1.35 6.43
N ASP A 470 9.63 1.52 6.66
CA ASP A 470 10.12 2.69 7.40
C ASP A 470 9.88 3.94 6.54
N LEU A 471 9.38 5.01 7.17
CA LEU A 471 9.19 6.31 6.51
C LEU A 471 9.99 7.41 7.21
N SER A 472 10.80 7.07 8.23
CA SER A 472 11.50 8.01 9.10
C SER A 472 12.46 8.94 8.36
N ARG A 473 12.93 8.54 7.17
CA ARG A 473 13.80 9.40 6.35
C ARG A 473 13.04 10.55 5.68
N TRP A 474 11.73 10.42 5.51
CA TRP A 474 10.87 11.39 4.83
C TRP A 474 9.95 12.18 5.77
N LEU A 475 9.79 11.69 7.01
CA LEU A 475 9.15 12.35 8.14
C LEU A 475 10.15 13.27 8.86
#